data_AF-A0A1A7KFY5-F1
#
_entry.id   AF-A0A1A7KFY5-F1
#
_cell.length_a   1.000
_cell.length_b   1.000
_cell.length_c   1.000
_cell.angle_alpha   90.00
_cell.angle_beta   90.00
_cell.angle_gamma   90.00
#
_symmetry.space_group_name_H-M   'P 1'
#
loop_
_entity.id
_entity.type
_entity.pdbx_description
1 polymer ?
#
loop_
_entity_poly.entity_id
_entity_poly.type
_entity_poly.pdbx_seq_one_letter_code
_entity_poly.pdbx_strand_id
1 'polypeptide(L)'
;MSFNPVNKGVKNDNKFINRGLRDFKIELEYLKNDVELYSQERISLEKLQQTLRNTRNSFKEVEFFVAYYYPEFTKTHLNAAPLFHIEAAGTSAYTLPPEGLQVLDELIFSDEASEQKEEISTITNFLYNSYANFYLSALNNGLSSGNNKTLPLRIELIRIYSLGVTGFDTPGSLNISEEAAHALKGMSEYINDEAYFKNFKTEKANLIIQQAITYLGKNTDFESFDRIQFYKEFVQPLYAELGSWDGNPDDLKNFSGWNVSNKDFFKADFFDPYFYTILKPSEDSEELKNLGEKIFYDQSFSANEAMSCASCHLPENAYTDLKQKSASNVEGKTVLRNSPSLYNAVFAKRFFYDMRAFYLEQQAEHVIYNQDEFNTDYQKIVQKLNGNKEYKKEFKKVFKDGKINKQNFSKALSSFVASLYSFESDFDRFMRNEKEISEDAKKGYNLFMGKANCATCHFAPHFSGLVPPFFNENESEVLGVTKKPISNLPIELDGDRGRINSNVKKENSWIYENSFKTMTVRNIALTKPYFHNGAFNTLEEVIDFYNEGGGEGLGLPMKNQTLPADKLNLTEIEKKQLISFLNTLTDISKAKKLVK
;
A
#
# COMPACT_ATOMS: atom_id res chain seq x y z
N MET A 1 -11.68 -6.47 -14.23
CA MET A 1 -12.68 -6.45 -15.33
C MET A 1 -12.19 -7.43 -16.39
N SER A 2 -12.91 -8.52 -16.69
CA SER A 2 -12.43 -9.51 -17.67
C SER A 2 -12.48 -8.96 -19.08
N PHE A 3 -11.43 -9.19 -19.86
CA PHE A 3 -11.40 -8.98 -21.30
C PHE A 3 -12.55 -9.75 -21.96
N ASN A 4 -13.63 -9.06 -22.34
CA ASN A 4 -14.66 -9.64 -23.19
C ASN A 4 -14.49 -9.05 -24.61
N PRO A 5 -13.95 -9.82 -25.57
CA PRO A 5 -13.60 -9.33 -26.90
C PRO A 5 -14.85 -9.28 -27.78
N VAL A 6 -15.77 -8.37 -27.48
CA VAL A 6 -16.83 -8.02 -28.43
C VAL A 6 -16.30 -6.88 -29.29
N ASN A 7 -16.08 -7.15 -30.58
CA ASN A 7 -15.63 -6.17 -31.56
C ASN A 7 -16.65 -5.03 -31.67
N LYS A 8 -16.28 -3.84 -31.20
CA LYS A 8 -17.14 -2.64 -31.19
C LYS A 8 -16.78 -1.62 -32.28
N GLY A 9 -15.72 -1.83 -33.06
CA GLY A 9 -15.39 -0.99 -34.21
C GLY A 9 -15.19 0.50 -33.91
N VAL A 10 -14.68 0.87 -32.73
CA VAL A 10 -14.44 2.27 -32.35
C VAL A 10 -12.97 2.63 -32.63
N LYS A 11 -12.74 3.62 -33.51
CA LYS A 11 -11.40 4.21 -33.69
C LYS A 11 -11.06 5.08 -32.49
N ASN A 12 -9.87 4.88 -31.93
CA ASN A 12 -9.27 5.79 -30.96
C ASN A 12 -8.60 6.95 -31.70
N ASP A 13 -9.04 8.19 -31.46
CA ASP A 13 -8.55 9.39 -32.15
C ASP A 13 -7.29 10.01 -31.52
N ASN A 14 -6.82 9.52 -30.35
CA ASN A 14 -5.62 10.05 -29.71
C ASN A 14 -4.34 9.54 -30.41
N LYS A 15 -3.59 10.43 -31.04
CA LYS A 15 -2.42 10.07 -31.86
C LYS A 15 -1.23 9.69 -30.98
N PHE A 16 -1.04 10.40 -29.87
CA PHE A 16 0.04 10.13 -28.92
C PHE A 16 -0.06 8.72 -28.33
N ILE A 17 -1.21 8.35 -27.76
CA ILE A 17 -1.40 7.04 -27.11
C ILE A 17 -1.18 5.91 -28.11
N ASN A 18 -1.78 5.98 -29.30
CA ASN A 18 -1.60 4.95 -30.33
C ASN A 18 -0.12 4.81 -30.76
N ARG A 19 0.61 5.93 -30.85
CA ARG A 19 2.04 5.91 -31.15
C ARG A 19 2.84 5.30 -30.01
N GLY A 20 2.64 5.73 -28.77
CA GLY A 20 3.36 5.19 -27.62
C GLY A 20 3.10 3.69 -27.39
N LEU A 21 1.87 3.21 -27.59
CA LEU A 21 1.56 1.78 -27.54
C LEU A 21 2.34 0.98 -28.62
N ARG A 22 2.47 1.54 -29.82
CA ARG A 22 3.24 0.94 -30.91
C ARG A 22 4.74 0.96 -30.59
N ASP A 23 5.25 2.07 -30.09
CA ASP A 23 6.66 2.23 -29.80
C ASP A 23 7.09 1.28 -28.66
N PHE A 24 6.26 1.09 -27.62
CA PHE A 24 6.51 0.07 -26.60
C PHE A 24 6.49 -1.36 -27.15
N LYS A 25 5.59 -1.65 -28.12
CA LYS A 25 5.61 -2.95 -28.82
C LYS A 25 6.93 -3.18 -29.54
N ILE A 26 7.46 -2.16 -30.21
CA ILE A 26 8.72 -2.23 -30.95
C ILE A 26 9.90 -2.46 -30.00
N GLU A 27 9.96 -1.75 -28.87
CA GLU A 27 11.03 -1.98 -27.88
C GLU A 27 10.96 -3.38 -27.27
N LEU A 28 9.75 -3.92 -27.03
CA LEU A 28 9.59 -5.32 -26.62
C LEU A 28 10.07 -6.32 -27.68
N GLU A 29 9.94 -6.01 -28.98
CA GLU A 29 10.52 -6.84 -30.05
C GLU A 29 12.04 -6.83 -30.01
N TYR A 30 12.66 -5.67 -29.76
CA TYR A 30 14.10 -5.56 -29.57
C TYR A 30 14.57 -6.31 -28.33
N LEU A 31 13.88 -6.16 -27.19
CA LEU A 31 14.20 -6.90 -25.97
C LEU A 31 14.13 -8.41 -26.19
N LYS A 32 13.05 -8.90 -26.80
CA LYS A 32 12.90 -10.33 -27.12
C LYS A 32 14.04 -10.85 -27.99
N ASN A 33 14.43 -10.09 -29.02
CA ASN A 33 15.56 -10.46 -29.88
C ASN A 33 16.90 -10.45 -29.13
N ASP A 34 17.16 -9.41 -28.32
CA ASP A 34 18.41 -9.29 -27.58
C ASP A 34 18.52 -10.35 -26.47
N VAL A 35 17.41 -10.74 -25.83
CA VAL A 35 17.37 -11.89 -24.90
C VAL A 35 17.74 -13.19 -25.61
N GLU A 36 17.22 -13.43 -26.81
CA GLU A 36 17.60 -14.61 -27.61
C GLU A 36 19.10 -14.59 -27.95
N LEU A 37 19.64 -13.45 -28.38
CA LEU A 37 21.06 -13.31 -28.67
C LEU A 37 21.93 -13.47 -27.41
N TYR A 38 21.49 -12.97 -26.26
CA TYR A 38 22.18 -13.12 -24.98
C TYR A 38 22.22 -14.58 -24.53
N SER A 39 21.11 -15.31 -24.71
CA SER A 39 21.04 -16.76 -24.42
C SER A 39 22.06 -17.57 -25.24
N GLN A 40 22.41 -17.07 -26.44
CA GLN A 40 23.40 -17.64 -27.35
C GLN A 40 24.82 -17.06 -27.16
N GLU A 41 25.03 -16.21 -26.16
CA GLU A 41 26.31 -15.53 -25.88
C GLU A 41 26.81 -14.64 -27.04
N ARG A 42 25.87 -14.09 -27.82
CA ARG A 42 26.16 -13.25 -29.00
C ARG A 42 26.16 -11.76 -28.70
N ILE A 43 25.63 -11.36 -27.54
CA ILE A 43 25.70 -9.99 -27.01
C ILE A 43 26.10 -10.03 -25.54
N SER A 44 26.60 -8.92 -25.01
CA SER A 44 26.97 -8.79 -23.60
C SER A 44 25.76 -8.51 -22.70
N LEU A 45 25.92 -8.70 -21.40
CA LEU A 45 24.89 -8.38 -20.40
C LEU A 45 24.57 -6.87 -20.40
N GLU A 46 25.59 -6.01 -20.55
CA GLU A 46 25.39 -4.56 -20.59
C GLU A 46 24.53 -4.13 -21.78
N LYS A 47 24.68 -4.80 -22.93
CA LYS A 47 23.83 -4.56 -24.09
C LYS A 47 22.38 -4.96 -23.81
N LEU A 48 22.16 -6.10 -23.14
CA LEU A 48 20.83 -6.54 -22.74
C LEU A 48 20.20 -5.58 -21.71
N GLN A 49 20.96 -5.17 -20.70
CA GLN A 49 20.55 -4.17 -19.69
C GLN A 49 20.12 -2.86 -20.35
N GLN A 50 20.87 -2.37 -21.35
CA GLN A 50 20.48 -1.17 -22.09
C GLN A 50 19.19 -1.36 -22.87
N THR A 51 18.99 -2.51 -23.51
CA THR A 51 17.75 -2.80 -24.25
C THR A 51 16.55 -2.90 -23.30
N LEU A 52 16.72 -3.49 -22.11
CA LEU A 52 15.68 -3.48 -21.07
C LEU A 52 15.35 -2.05 -20.61
N ARG A 53 16.37 -1.23 -20.33
CA ARG A 53 16.17 0.19 -19.96
C ARG A 53 15.32 0.93 -20.99
N ASN A 54 15.66 0.81 -22.28
CA ASN A 54 14.90 1.43 -23.37
C ASN A 54 13.44 0.95 -23.40
N THR A 55 13.23 -0.35 -23.19
CA THR A 55 11.89 -0.97 -23.16
C THR A 55 11.06 -0.44 -22.01
N ARG A 56 11.65 -0.35 -20.81
CA ARG A 56 10.98 0.19 -19.63
C ARG A 56 10.67 1.68 -19.79
N ASN A 57 11.62 2.48 -20.28
CA ASN A 57 11.40 3.89 -20.59
C ASN A 57 10.24 4.10 -21.58
N SER A 58 10.15 3.28 -22.63
CA SER A 58 9.03 3.34 -23.58
C SER A 58 7.69 2.99 -22.95
N PHE A 59 7.66 2.00 -22.05
CA PHE A 59 6.46 1.70 -21.25
C PHE A 59 6.05 2.88 -20.36
N LYS A 60 7.00 3.49 -19.64
CA LYS A 60 6.75 4.62 -18.74
C LYS A 60 6.10 5.81 -19.44
N GLU A 61 6.45 6.08 -20.71
CA GLU A 61 5.80 7.15 -21.50
C GLU A 61 4.29 6.94 -21.73
N VAL A 62 3.77 5.71 -21.60
CA VAL A 62 2.33 5.38 -21.74
C VAL A 62 1.71 4.73 -20.50
N GLU A 63 2.48 4.54 -19.42
CA GLU A 63 2.06 3.83 -18.21
C GLU A 63 0.80 4.46 -17.59
N PHE A 64 0.77 5.79 -17.45
CA PHE A 64 -0.36 6.50 -16.88
C PHE A 64 -1.71 6.12 -17.53
N PHE A 65 -1.70 5.86 -18.83
CA PHE A 65 -2.91 5.49 -19.58
C PHE A 65 -3.22 4.00 -19.40
N VAL A 66 -2.25 3.13 -19.64
CA VAL A 66 -2.45 1.68 -19.61
C VAL A 66 -2.77 1.22 -18.18
N ALA A 67 -2.00 1.67 -17.19
CA ALA A 67 -2.19 1.33 -15.78
C ALA A 67 -3.49 1.89 -15.19
N TYR A 68 -4.01 3.00 -15.72
CA TYR A 68 -5.29 3.56 -15.27
C TYR A 68 -6.48 2.78 -15.85
N TYR A 69 -6.50 2.54 -17.16
CA TYR A 69 -7.64 1.92 -17.82
C TYR A 69 -7.61 0.39 -17.79
N TYR A 70 -6.45 -0.21 -17.56
CA TYR A 70 -6.22 -1.65 -17.51
C TYR A 70 -5.35 -2.05 -16.30
N PRO A 71 -5.74 -1.67 -15.07
CA PRO A 71 -4.90 -1.81 -13.88
C PRO A 71 -4.51 -3.25 -13.59
N GLU A 72 -5.45 -4.19 -13.71
CA GLU A 72 -5.16 -5.62 -13.54
C GLU A 72 -4.16 -6.13 -14.58
N PHE A 73 -4.33 -5.76 -15.85
CA PHE A 73 -3.42 -6.19 -16.92
C PHE A 73 -2.00 -5.66 -16.68
N THR A 74 -1.86 -4.39 -16.30
CA THR A 74 -0.56 -3.83 -15.96
C THR A 74 0.06 -4.56 -14.78
N LYS A 75 -0.72 -4.75 -13.71
CA LYS A 75 -0.27 -5.36 -12.46
C LYS A 75 0.11 -6.83 -12.60
N THR A 76 -0.52 -7.61 -13.48
CA THR A 76 -0.28 -9.06 -13.60
C THR A 76 0.59 -9.44 -14.79
N HIS A 77 0.73 -8.58 -15.81
CA HIS A 77 1.39 -8.97 -17.06
C HIS A 77 2.44 -8.01 -17.58
N LEU A 78 2.41 -6.73 -17.19
CA LEU A 78 3.38 -5.74 -17.70
C LEU A 78 4.46 -5.40 -16.70
N ASN A 79 4.09 -5.05 -15.47
CA ASN A 79 5.00 -4.59 -14.43
C ASN A 79 4.57 -5.18 -13.08
N ALA A 80 4.44 -6.52 -13.02
CA ALA A 80 4.10 -7.20 -11.78
C ALA A 80 5.31 -7.25 -10.85
N ALA A 81 5.06 -7.14 -9.54
CA ALA A 81 6.10 -7.30 -8.54
C ALA A 81 6.79 -8.68 -8.66
N PRO A 82 8.07 -8.80 -8.30
CA PRO A 82 8.86 -10.03 -8.36
C PRO A 82 8.50 -11.01 -7.23
N LEU A 83 7.21 -11.13 -6.95
CA LEU A 83 6.66 -12.01 -5.93
C LEU A 83 5.66 -12.95 -6.57
N PHE A 84 5.67 -14.20 -6.10
CA PHE A 84 4.60 -15.14 -6.40
C PHE A 84 3.26 -14.55 -5.95
N HIS A 85 2.22 -14.76 -6.76
CA HIS A 85 0.87 -14.34 -6.44
C HIS A 85 -0.12 -15.49 -6.60
N ILE A 86 -1.31 -15.32 -6.04
CA ILE A 86 -2.38 -16.31 -6.16
C ILE A 86 -3.40 -15.90 -7.20
N GLU A 87 -3.84 -16.87 -8.00
CA GLU A 87 -5.09 -16.77 -8.76
C GLU A 87 -6.11 -17.72 -8.11
N ALA A 88 -7.24 -17.16 -7.66
CA ALA A 88 -8.32 -17.95 -7.10
C ALA A 88 -9.21 -18.50 -8.22
N ALA A 89 -9.27 -19.83 -8.38
CA ALA A 89 -10.24 -20.49 -9.25
C ALA A 89 -11.20 -21.34 -8.41
N GLY A 90 -12.41 -20.83 -8.22
CA GLY A 90 -13.42 -21.47 -7.36
C GLY A 90 -13.00 -21.48 -5.89
N THR A 91 -12.76 -22.68 -5.34
CA THR A 91 -12.30 -22.85 -3.94
C THR A 91 -10.80 -23.16 -3.82
N SER A 92 -10.09 -23.26 -4.94
CA SER A 92 -8.65 -23.54 -4.99
C SER A 92 -7.86 -22.27 -5.33
N ALA A 93 -6.64 -22.19 -4.83
CA ALA A 93 -5.68 -21.15 -5.16
C ALA A 93 -4.56 -21.77 -6.01
N TYR A 94 -4.26 -21.15 -7.15
CA TYR A 94 -3.08 -21.48 -7.95
C TYR A 94 -2.01 -20.44 -7.67
N THR A 95 -0.77 -20.90 -7.49
CA THR A 95 0.37 -19.99 -7.32
C THR A 95 0.96 -19.74 -8.69
N LEU A 96 1.01 -18.48 -9.09
CA LEU A 96 1.57 -18.02 -10.36
C LEU A 96 2.97 -17.44 -10.12
N PRO A 97 3.93 -17.73 -11.01
CA PRO A 97 5.27 -17.17 -10.91
C PRO A 97 5.25 -15.64 -11.10
N PRO A 98 6.28 -14.93 -10.60
CA PRO A 98 6.47 -13.52 -10.91
C PRO A 98 6.78 -13.34 -12.41
N GLU A 99 6.14 -12.35 -13.05
CA GLU A 99 6.31 -12.07 -14.49
C GLU A 99 6.31 -10.56 -14.78
N GLY A 100 6.86 -10.14 -15.92
CA GLY A 100 6.81 -8.76 -16.39
C GLY A 100 8.12 -7.98 -16.20
N LEU A 101 8.06 -6.67 -16.46
CA LEU A 101 9.22 -5.79 -16.55
C LEU A 101 9.99 -5.65 -15.24
N GLN A 102 9.33 -5.61 -14.08
CA GLN A 102 10.00 -5.47 -12.78
C GLN A 102 10.81 -6.73 -12.43
N VAL A 103 10.30 -7.91 -12.79
CA VAL A 103 11.02 -9.18 -12.64
C VAL A 103 12.22 -9.25 -13.57
N LEU A 104 12.04 -8.83 -14.83
CA LEU A 104 13.16 -8.74 -15.78
C LEU A 104 14.23 -7.75 -15.31
N ASP A 105 13.84 -6.64 -14.67
CA ASP A 105 14.77 -5.68 -14.06
C ASP A 105 15.62 -6.33 -12.98
N GLU A 106 15.02 -7.08 -12.06
CA GLU A 106 15.76 -7.80 -11.03
C GLU A 106 16.71 -8.86 -11.63
N LEU A 107 16.20 -9.73 -12.50
CA LEU A 107 16.98 -10.82 -13.09
C LEU A 107 18.14 -10.32 -13.96
N ILE A 108 17.92 -9.32 -14.82
CA ILE A 108 18.93 -8.82 -15.77
C ILE A 108 19.98 -7.92 -15.10
N PHE A 109 19.66 -7.30 -13.96
CA PHE A 109 20.62 -6.49 -13.20
C PHE A 109 21.26 -7.23 -12.01
N SER A 110 20.88 -8.49 -11.77
CA SER A 110 21.53 -9.35 -10.77
C SER A 110 22.94 -9.79 -11.20
N ASP A 111 23.77 -10.14 -10.23
CA ASP A 111 25.08 -10.75 -10.48
C ASP A 111 24.94 -12.18 -11.04
N GLU A 112 23.80 -12.83 -10.81
CA GLU A 112 23.43 -14.18 -11.28
C GLU A 112 22.74 -14.20 -12.66
N ALA A 113 22.63 -13.06 -13.36
CA ALA A 113 21.91 -12.95 -14.63
C ALA A 113 22.40 -13.94 -15.71
N SER A 114 23.66 -14.37 -15.64
CA SER A 114 24.24 -15.35 -16.56
C SER A 114 23.75 -16.79 -16.32
N GLU A 115 23.31 -17.10 -15.10
CA GLU A 115 22.76 -18.40 -14.69
C GLU A 115 21.25 -18.48 -14.96
N GLN A 116 20.57 -17.34 -15.08
CA GLN A 116 19.11 -17.21 -15.22
C GLN A 116 18.63 -17.00 -16.67
N LYS A 117 19.46 -17.31 -17.68
CA LYS A 117 19.15 -17.08 -19.11
C LYS A 117 17.80 -17.68 -19.57
N GLU A 118 17.46 -18.88 -19.08
CA GLU A 118 16.21 -19.57 -19.43
C GLU A 118 14.98 -18.86 -18.85
N GLU A 119 15.07 -18.40 -17.61
CA GLU A 119 14.02 -17.67 -16.92
C GLU A 119 13.78 -16.29 -17.56
N ILE A 120 14.85 -15.54 -17.81
CA ILE A 120 14.81 -14.26 -18.55
C ILE A 120 14.11 -14.45 -19.90
N SER A 121 14.44 -15.52 -20.62
CA SER A 121 13.83 -15.86 -21.93
C SER A 121 12.34 -16.18 -21.79
N THR A 122 11.97 -16.94 -20.77
CA THR A 122 10.58 -17.34 -20.52
C THR A 122 9.70 -16.14 -20.21
N ILE A 123 10.13 -15.30 -19.26
CA ILE A 123 9.38 -14.10 -18.83
C ILE A 123 9.29 -13.09 -19.97
N THR A 124 10.38 -12.88 -20.73
CA THR A 124 10.37 -11.97 -21.89
C THR A 124 9.38 -12.42 -22.96
N ASN A 125 9.32 -13.73 -23.26
CA ASN A 125 8.34 -14.27 -24.20
C ASN A 125 6.91 -14.10 -23.70
N PHE A 126 6.66 -14.36 -22.42
CA PHE A 126 5.35 -14.14 -21.83
C PHE A 126 4.91 -12.68 -21.93
N LEU A 127 5.76 -11.75 -21.50
CA LEU A 127 5.51 -10.31 -21.55
C LEU A 127 5.23 -9.85 -22.98
N TYR A 128 6.06 -10.26 -23.95
CA TYR A 128 5.87 -9.94 -25.36
C TYR A 128 4.51 -10.43 -25.88
N ASN A 129 4.17 -11.69 -25.64
CA ASN A 129 2.93 -12.28 -26.13
C ASN A 129 1.70 -11.63 -25.48
N SER A 130 1.74 -11.41 -24.17
CA SER A 130 0.67 -10.74 -23.42
C SER A 130 0.42 -9.32 -23.94
N TYR A 131 1.49 -8.54 -24.14
CA TYR A 131 1.36 -7.19 -24.68
C TYR A 131 0.97 -7.17 -26.17
N ALA A 132 1.49 -8.09 -26.99
CA ALA A 132 1.11 -8.19 -28.40
C ALA A 132 -0.40 -8.48 -28.56
N ASN A 133 -0.95 -9.37 -27.73
CA ASN A 133 -2.39 -9.65 -27.70
C ASN A 133 -3.20 -8.43 -27.27
N PHE A 134 -2.76 -7.72 -26.22
CA PHE A 134 -3.37 -6.46 -25.80
C PHE A 134 -3.35 -5.42 -26.92
N TYR A 135 -2.21 -5.22 -27.56
CA TYR A 135 -2.02 -4.26 -28.64
C TYR A 135 -2.92 -4.56 -29.84
N LEU A 136 -3.00 -5.83 -30.27
CA LEU A 136 -3.91 -6.26 -31.34
C LEU A 136 -5.38 -6.04 -30.97
N SER A 137 -5.76 -6.31 -29.72
CA SER A 137 -7.10 -6.01 -29.22
C SER A 137 -7.38 -4.50 -29.23
N ALA A 138 -6.43 -3.68 -28.78
CA ALA A 138 -6.56 -2.22 -28.80
C ALA A 138 -6.76 -1.68 -30.22
N LEU A 139 -6.05 -2.23 -31.22
CA LEU A 139 -6.23 -1.86 -32.63
C LEU A 139 -7.60 -2.27 -33.19
N ASN A 140 -8.08 -3.47 -32.85
CA ASN A 140 -9.31 -4.02 -33.41
C ASN A 140 -10.58 -3.51 -32.70
N ASN A 141 -10.50 -3.34 -31.38
CA ASN A 141 -11.65 -3.07 -30.51
C ASN A 141 -11.69 -1.64 -29.97
N GLY A 142 -10.61 -0.87 -30.15
CA GLY A 142 -10.42 0.44 -29.53
C GLY A 142 -9.89 0.35 -28.09
N LEU A 143 -9.53 1.50 -27.53
CA LEU A 143 -9.10 1.62 -26.14
C LEU A 143 -10.25 2.05 -25.23
N SER A 144 -10.18 1.63 -23.98
CA SER A 144 -10.99 2.17 -22.89
C SER A 144 -10.71 3.67 -22.75
N SER A 145 -11.76 4.43 -22.51
CA SER A 145 -11.63 5.88 -22.33
C SER A 145 -12.63 6.35 -21.27
N GLY A 146 -12.16 7.17 -20.34
CA GLY A 146 -12.98 7.85 -19.34
C GLY A 146 -13.33 9.27 -19.77
N ASN A 147 -14.28 9.88 -19.06
CA ASN A 147 -14.72 11.25 -19.35
C ASN A 147 -13.76 12.31 -18.78
N ASN A 148 -13.11 12.01 -17.66
CA ASN A 148 -12.10 12.86 -17.07
C ASN A 148 -10.70 12.37 -17.47
N LYS A 149 -10.02 13.14 -18.34
CA LYS A 149 -8.67 12.81 -18.84
C LYS A 149 -7.55 13.17 -17.86
N THR A 150 -7.86 13.88 -16.78
CA THR A 150 -6.89 14.30 -15.77
C THR A 150 -6.63 13.22 -14.72
N LEU A 151 -7.61 12.36 -14.42
CA LEU A 151 -7.45 11.29 -13.41
C LEU A 151 -6.27 10.34 -13.68
N PRO A 152 -6.04 9.84 -14.90
CA PRO A 152 -4.86 9.02 -15.21
C PRO A 152 -3.54 9.71 -14.83
N LEU A 153 -3.44 11.01 -15.11
CA LEU A 153 -2.23 11.81 -14.82
C LEU A 153 -2.02 12.02 -13.32
N ARG A 154 -3.10 12.19 -12.55
CA ARG A 154 -3.02 12.37 -11.09
C ARG A 154 -2.67 11.05 -10.39
N ILE A 155 -3.23 9.94 -10.86
CA ILE A 155 -2.86 8.59 -10.41
C ILE A 155 -1.39 8.28 -10.72
N GLU A 156 -0.89 8.72 -11.87
CA GLU A 156 0.52 8.56 -12.24
C GLU A 156 1.45 9.30 -11.29
N LEU A 157 1.12 10.51 -10.86
CA LEU A 157 1.93 11.22 -9.86
C LEU A 157 1.96 10.51 -8.51
N ILE A 158 0.86 9.87 -8.12
CA ILE A 158 0.83 9.02 -6.92
C ILE A 158 1.79 7.84 -7.14
N ARG A 159 1.72 7.15 -8.28
CA ARG A 159 2.61 6.03 -8.64
C ARG A 159 4.08 6.43 -8.64
N ILE A 160 4.46 7.49 -9.38
CA ILE A 160 5.83 7.98 -9.47
C ILE A 160 6.40 8.22 -8.07
N TYR A 161 5.64 8.87 -7.18
CA TYR A 161 6.15 9.24 -5.87
C TYR A 161 6.17 8.10 -4.85
N SER A 162 5.15 7.23 -4.87
CA SER A 162 4.99 6.17 -3.85
C SER A 162 5.63 4.83 -4.24
N LEU A 163 5.88 4.61 -5.53
CA LEU A 163 6.47 3.38 -6.08
C LEU A 163 7.72 3.66 -6.93
N GLY A 164 7.66 4.60 -7.86
CA GLY A 164 8.76 4.87 -8.80
C GLY A 164 10.05 5.30 -8.09
N VAL A 165 10.01 6.42 -7.37
CA VAL A 165 11.20 6.97 -6.68
C VAL A 165 11.62 6.20 -5.44
N THR A 166 10.87 5.18 -5.03
CA THR A 166 11.26 4.28 -3.93
C THR A 166 12.11 3.10 -4.39
N GLY A 167 12.26 2.91 -5.71
CA GLY A 167 12.93 1.74 -6.28
C GLY A 167 12.01 0.52 -6.38
N PHE A 168 10.73 0.64 -5.98
CA PHE A 168 9.77 -0.47 -6.07
C PHE A 168 9.66 -0.98 -7.51
N ASP A 169 9.51 -0.09 -8.50
CA ASP A 169 9.35 -0.49 -9.90
C ASP A 169 10.65 -1.02 -10.55
N THR A 170 11.83 -0.71 -9.98
CA THR A 170 13.17 -1.05 -10.53
C THR A 170 14.09 -1.60 -9.44
N PRO A 171 13.74 -2.75 -8.82
CA PRO A 171 14.46 -3.27 -7.67
C PRO A 171 15.90 -3.70 -8.00
N GLY A 172 16.19 -4.05 -9.24
CA GLY A 172 17.54 -4.43 -9.69
C GLY A 172 18.36 -3.24 -10.16
N SER A 173 17.82 -2.43 -11.07
CA SER A 173 18.58 -1.33 -11.69
C SER A 173 18.59 -0.02 -10.89
N LEU A 174 17.64 0.15 -9.97
CA LEU A 174 17.40 1.37 -9.19
C LEU A 174 17.32 2.63 -10.07
N ASN A 175 16.84 2.49 -11.31
CA ASN A 175 16.86 3.53 -12.33
C ASN A 175 15.72 4.56 -12.20
N ILE A 176 15.50 5.04 -10.97
CA ILE A 176 14.30 5.77 -10.59
C ILE A 176 14.12 7.09 -11.34
N SER A 177 15.21 7.83 -11.57
CA SER A 177 15.14 9.19 -12.11
C SER A 177 14.86 9.20 -13.60
N GLU A 178 15.44 8.25 -14.34
CA GLU A 178 15.22 8.10 -15.78
C GLU A 178 13.78 7.69 -16.06
N GLU A 179 13.26 6.68 -15.35
CA GLU A 179 11.88 6.23 -15.51
C GLU A 179 10.85 7.31 -15.16
N ALA A 180 11.04 8.01 -14.05
CA ALA A 180 10.18 9.12 -13.66
C ALA A 180 10.20 10.25 -14.71
N ALA A 181 11.36 10.52 -15.34
CA ALA A 181 11.46 11.53 -16.38
C ALA A 181 10.70 11.12 -17.65
N HIS A 182 10.76 9.84 -18.05
CA HIS A 182 9.99 9.30 -19.16
C HIS A 182 8.48 9.29 -18.89
N ALA A 183 8.05 8.93 -17.67
CA ALA A 183 6.65 9.03 -17.28
C ALA A 183 6.13 10.47 -17.39
N LEU A 184 6.87 11.44 -16.84
CA LEU A 184 6.53 12.86 -16.92
C LEU A 184 6.54 13.39 -18.37
N LYS A 185 7.48 12.93 -19.20
CA LYS A 185 7.50 13.27 -20.63
C LYS A 185 6.24 12.77 -21.33
N GLY A 186 5.85 11.51 -21.10
CA GLY A 186 4.63 10.94 -21.62
C GLY A 186 3.38 11.71 -21.21
N MET A 187 3.32 12.12 -19.94
CA MET A 187 2.25 12.99 -19.42
C MET A 187 2.20 14.34 -20.16
N SER A 188 3.34 15.01 -20.37
CA SER A 188 3.38 16.31 -21.07
C SER A 188 2.94 16.17 -22.53
N GLU A 189 3.40 15.14 -23.24
CA GLU A 189 2.98 14.89 -24.61
C GLU A 189 1.48 14.60 -24.71
N TYR A 190 0.92 13.84 -23.77
CA TYR A 190 -0.51 13.59 -23.69
C TYR A 190 -1.32 14.86 -23.44
N ILE A 191 -0.88 15.71 -22.50
CA ILE A 191 -1.52 17.01 -22.21
C ILE A 191 -1.57 17.88 -23.47
N ASN A 192 -0.54 17.83 -24.32
CA ASN A 192 -0.45 18.66 -25.51
C ASN A 192 -1.17 18.07 -26.74
N ASP A 193 -1.35 16.74 -26.82
CA ASP A 193 -2.06 16.07 -27.93
C ASP A 193 -3.59 16.00 -27.70
N GLU A 194 -4.01 15.72 -26.47
CA GLU A 194 -5.40 15.40 -26.14
C GLU A 194 -6.33 16.63 -26.17
N ALA A 195 -7.45 16.52 -26.89
CA ALA A 195 -8.37 17.64 -27.12
C ALA A 195 -9.01 18.16 -25.83
N TYR A 196 -9.19 17.30 -24.83
CA TYR A 196 -9.69 17.68 -23.50
C TYR A 196 -8.92 18.85 -22.89
N PHE A 197 -7.59 18.84 -22.99
CA PHE A 197 -6.73 19.83 -22.34
C PHE A 197 -6.68 21.18 -23.04
N LYS A 198 -7.18 21.28 -24.28
CA LYS A 198 -7.27 22.56 -25.02
C LYS A 198 -8.19 23.58 -24.34
N ASN A 199 -9.05 23.12 -23.43
CA ASN A 199 -9.94 23.96 -22.64
C ASN A 199 -9.29 24.54 -21.37
N PHE A 200 -8.04 24.17 -21.08
CA PHE A 200 -7.32 24.56 -19.87
C PHE A 200 -6.02 25.30 -20.20
N LYS A 201 -5.49 26.06 -19.24
CA LYS A 201 -4.19 26.73 -19.35
C LYS A 201 -3.09 25.77 -18.93
N THR A 202 -2.46 25.10 -19.90
CA THR A 202 -1.51 24.00 -19.65
C THR A 202 -0.09 24.46 -19.41
N GLU A 203 0.22 25.76 -19.57
CA GLU A 203 1.59 26.29 -19.53
C GLU A 203 2.26 26.05 -18.18
N LYS A 204 1.52 26.19 -17.08
CA LYS A 204 2.04 25.97 -15.74
C LYS A 204 2.38 24.50 -15.50
N ALA A 205 1.49 23.57 -15.88
CA ALA A 205 1.76 22.13 -15.75
C ALA A 205 2.96 21.71 -16.59
N ASN A 206 3.03 22.16 -17.85
CA ASN A 206 4.15 21.87 -18.74
C ASN A 206 5.49 22.43 -18.20
N LEU A 207 5.48 23.63 -17.60
CA LEU A 207 6.66 24.21 -16.97
C LEU A 207 7.14 23.37 -15.78
N ILE A 208 6.22 22.96 -14.89
CA ILE A 208 6.57 22.12 -13.74
C ILE A 208 7.14 20.78 -14.21
N ILE A 209 6.51 20.15 -15.21
CA ILE A 209 6.99 18.89 -15.81
C ILE A 209 8.42 19.07 -16.37
N GLN A 210 8.67 20.13 -17.14
CA GLN A 210 9.99 20.38 -17.71
C GLN A 210 11.07 20.59 -16.63
N GLN A 211 10.74 21.32 -15.57
CA GLN A 211 11.65 21.54 -14.45
C GLN A 211 11.92 20.23 -13.69
N ALA A 212 10.89 19.40 -13.50
CA ALA A 212 10.99 18.09 -12.88
C ALA A 212 11.90 17.15 -13.70
N ILE A 213 11.71 17.06 -15.02
CA ILE A 213 12.59 16.28 -15.91
C ILE A 213 14.03 16.78 -15.83
N THR A 214 14.24 18.10 -15.78
CA THR A 214 15.58 18.69 -15.62
C THR A 214 16.21 18.34 -14.27
N TYR A 215 15.40 18.32 -13.20
CA TYR A 215 15.84 17.91 -11.87
C TYR A 215 16.24 16.43 -11.85
N LEU A 216 15.42 15.55 -12.41
CA LEU A 216 15.67 14.11 -12.48
C LEU A 216 16.93 13.79 -13.29
N GLY A 217 17.16 14.49 -14.41
CA GLY A 217 18.38 14.33 -15.21
C GLY A 217 19.66 14.81 -14.53
N LYS A 218 19.57 15.59 -13.44
CA LYS A 218 20.71 16.04 -12.63
C LYS A 218 20.92 15.21 -11.36
N ASN A 219 19.87 14.56 -10.87
CA ASN A 219 19.86 13.81 -9.62
C ASN A 219 19.51 12.36 -9.93
N THR A 220 20.48 11.58 -10.39
CA THR A 220 20.29 10.20 -10.86
C THR A 220 20.68 9.14 -9.85
N ASP A 221 21.39 9.51 -8.79
CA ASP A 221 21.87 8.58 -7.77
C ASP A 221 20.74 8.24 -6.78
N PHE A 222 20.40 6.95 -6.68
CA PHE A 222 19.25 6.47 -5.89
C PHE A 222 19.34 6.80 -4.40
N GLU A 223 20.53 6.67 -3.81
CA GLU A 223 20.75 6.84 -2.38
C GLU A 223 20.70 8.31 -1.97
N SER A 224 21.30 9.20 -2.76
CA SER A 224 21.35 10.64 -2.47
C SER A 224 20.17 11.45 -3.03
N PHE A 225 19.27 10.83 -3.80
CA PHE A 225 18.09 11.49 -4.38
C PHE A 225 17.19 12.11 -3.29
N ASP A 226 16.99 13.43 -3.35
CA ASP A 226 16.15 14.16 -2.39
C ASP A 226 14.66 14.09 -2.76
N ARG A 227 13.99 13.12 -2.17
CA ARG A 227 12.56 12.83 -2.39
C ARG A 227 11.66 13.88 -1.75
N ILE A 228 12.15 14.62 -0.75
CA ILE A 228 11.40 15.73 -0.15
C ILE A 228 11.35 16.88 -1.14
N GLN A 229 12.51 17.27 -1.68
CA GLN A 229 12.58 18.33 -2.69
C GLN A 229 11.76 17.94 -3.92
N PHE A 230 11.94 16.72 -4.44
CA PHE A 230 11.22 16.25 -5.61
C PHE A 230 9.69 16.34 -5.42
N TYR A 231 9.20 15.93 -4.25
CA TYR A 231 7.78 16.06 -3.90
C TYR A 231 7.32 17.50 -3.85
N LYS A 232 7.97 18.32 -3.03
CA LYS A 232 7.51 19.68 -2.70
C LYS A 232 7.58 20.63 -3.89
N GLU A 233 8.62 20.51 -4.71
CA GLU A 233 8.85 21.41 -5.84
C GLU A 233 8.14 20.98 -7.12
N PHE A 234 7.92 19.67 -7.31
CA PHE A 234 7.41 19.15 -8.59
C PHE A 234 6.12 18.33 -8.46
N VAL A 235 6.13 17.22 -7.71
CA VAL A 235 4.99 16.29 -7.66
C VAL A 235 3.74 16.97 -7.11
N GLN A 236 3.84 17.58 -5.92
CA GLN A 236 2.70 18.17 -5.24
C GLN A 236 2.11 19.38 -5.97
N PRO A 237 2.92 20.35 -6.46
CA PRO A 237 2.40 21.44 -7.29
C PRO A 237 1.73 20.96 -8.58
N LEU A 238 2.30 19.96 -9.26
CA LEU A 238 1.71 19.41 -10.48
C LEU A 238 0.40 18.67 -10.19
N TYR A 239 0.36 17.87 -9.13
CA TYR A 239 -0.85 17.16 -8.70
C TYR A 239 -2.00 18.12 -8.37
N ALA A 240 -1.72 19.22 -7.68
CA ALA A 240 -2.70 20.26 -7.38
C ALA A 240 -3.17 21.01 -8.63
N GLU A 241 -2.25 21.28 -9.58
CA GLU A 241 -2.57 21.91 -10.87
C GLU A 241 -3.52 21.05 -11.68
N LEU A 242 -3.19 19.77 -11.86
CA LEU A 242 -4.04 18.79 -12.54
C LEU A 242 -5.40 18.64 -11.83
N GLY A 243 -5.42 18.61 -10.49
CA GLY A 243 -6.66 18.58 -9.72
C GLY A 243 -7.56 19.82 -9.88
N SER A 244 -7.09 20.89 -10.50
CA SER A 244 -7.92 22.04 -10.86
C SER A 244 -8.68 21.86 -12.19
N TRP A 245 -8.31 20.85 -12.99
CA TRP A 245 -8.89 20.54 -14.29
C TRP A 245 -9.88 19.37 -14.27
N ASP A 246 -10.16 18.81 -13.09
CA ASP A 246 -11.06 17.66 -12.95
C ASP A 246 -12.52 18.04 -13.25
N GLY A 247 -13.12 17.33 -14.21
CA GLY A 247 -14.56 17.34 -14.44
C GLY A 247 -15.24 16.29 -13.55
N ASN A 248 -16.29 16.68 -12.81
CA ASN A 248 -17.09 15.77 -11.97
C ASN A 248 -17.92 14.84 -12.88
N PRO A 249 -17.57 13.55 -13.04
CA PRO A 249 -17.77 12.50 -12.03
C PRO A 249 -16.50 11.66 -11.72
N ASP A 250 -16.46 11.09 -10.51
CA ASP A 250 -15.40 10.19 -10.03
C ASP A 250 -15.57 8.77 -10.59
N ASP A 251 -14.80 8.44 -11.64
CA ASP A 251 -14.75 7.11 -12.27
C ASP A 251 -14.17 6.03 -11.34
N LEU A 252 -13.50 6.41 -10.24
CA LEU A 252 -12.80 5.51 -9.31
C LEU A 252 -13.51 5.30 -7.97
N LYS A 253 -14.63 5.97 -7.71
CA LYS A 253 -15.32 5.99 -6.41
C LYS A 253 -15.55 4.61 -5.76
N ASN A 254 -15.78 3.57 -6.56
CA ASN A 254 -16.04 2.20 -6.07
C ASN A 254 -14.82 1.27 -6.17
N PHE A 255 -13.71 1.76 -6.71
CA PHE A 255 -12.50 0.97 -6.98
C PHE A 255 -11.29 1.45 -6.17
N SER A 256 -11.22 2.73 -5.83
CA SER A 256 -10.08 3.36 -5.18
C SER A 256 -10.46 3.96 -3.83
N GLY A 257 -9.57 3.84 -2.85
CA GLY A 257 -9.70 4.54 -1.57
C GLY A 257 -9.16 5.97 -1.59
N TRP A 258 -8.57 6.39 -2.71
CA TRP A 258 -8.14 7.77 -2.96
C TRP A 258 -9.35 8.69 -3.19
N ASN A 259 -9.37 9.83 -2.51
CA ASN A 259 -10.37 10.86 -2.70
C ASN A 259 -9.99 11.73 -3.91
N VAL A 260 -10.72 11.60 -5.01
CA VAL A 260 -10.48 12.39 -6.24
C VAL A 260 -10.56 13.90 -6.01
N SER A 261 -11.36 14.38 -5.05
CA SER A 261 -11.48 15.82 -4.77
C SER A 261 -10.30 16.41 -4.00
N ASN A 262 -9.46 15.57 -3.39
CA ASN A 262 -8.27 16.00 -2.67
C ASN A 262 -7.29 16.72 -3.63
N LYS A 263 -6.44 17.61 -3.11
CA LYS A 263 -5.39 18.30 -3.90
C LYS A 263 -4.03 18.29 -3.21
N ASP A 264 -3.84 17.46 -2.18
CA ASP A 264 -2.61 17.39 -1.39
C ASP A 264 -2.42 16.00 -0.78
N PHE A 265 -1.29 15.34 -1.07
CA PHE A 265 -1.05 13.96 -0.64
C PHE A 265 -1.08 13.79 0.88
N PHE A 266 -0.61 14.80 1.62
CA PHE A 266 -0.45 14.68 3.07
C PHE A 266 -1.59 15.36 3.83
N LYS A 267 -2.74 15.64 3.19
CA LYS A 267 -3.94 16.11 3.90
C LYS A 267 -4.82 14.96 4.35
N ALA A 268 -5.57 15.21 5.44
CA ALA A 268 -6.48 14.23 6.03
C ALA A 268 -7.61 13.77 5.11
N ASP A 269 -7.90 14.51 4.04
CA ASP A 269 -8.90 14.15 3.03
C ASP A 269 -8.32 13.39 1.84
N PHE A 270 -7.03 13.01 1.84
CA PHE A 270 -6.43 12.23 0.74
C PHE A 270 -7.11 10.87 0.53
N PHE A 271 -7.50 10.21 1.63
CA PHE A 271 -8.27 8.97 1.60
C PHE A 271 -9.74 9.24 1.91
N ASP A 272 -10.64 8.53 1.23
CA ASP A 272 -12.04 8.45 1.63
C ASP A 272 -12.21 7.33 2.67
N PRO A 273 -12.42 7.63 3.97
CA PRO A 273 -12.59 6.58 4.98
C PRO A 273 -13.83 5.71 4.70
N TYR A 274 -14.84 6.24 4.03
CA TYR A 274 -16.08 5.51 3.76
C TYR A 274 -15.92 4.45 2.67
N PHE A 275 -14.87 4.51 1.85
CA PHE A 275 -14.53 3.43 0.91
C PHE A 275 -14.20 2.10 1.63
N TYR A 276 -13.73 2.18 2.87
CA TYR A 276 -13.23 1.04 3.64
C TYR A 276 -14.24 0.52 4.67
N THR A 277 -15.41 1.15 4.78
CA THR A 277 -16.44 0.79 5.77
C THR A 277 -17.76 0.47 5.08
N ILE A 278 -18.69 -0.16 5.80
CA ILE A 278 -20.06 -0.31 5.30
C ILE A 278 -20.88 1.00 5.45
N LEU A 279 -20.35 1.98 6.18
CA LEU A 279 -21.01 3.25 6.44
C LEU A 279 -20.96 4.12 5.20
N LYS A 280 -22.10 4.73 4.86
CA LYS A 280 -22.13 5.82 3.90
C LYS A 280 -21.92 7.15 4.62
N PRO A 281 -21.34 8.17 3.96
CA PRO A 281 -21.20 9.50 4.55
C PRO A 281 -22.53 10.08 5.09
N SER A 282 -23.66 9.77 4.43
CA SER A 282 -24.99 10.22 4.85
C SER A 282 -25.55 9.50 6.08
N GLU A 283 -24.93 8.40 6.50
CA GLU A 283 -25.33 7.59 7.66
C GLU A 283 -24.50 7.92 8.90
N ASP A 284 -23.34 8.56 8.73
CA ASP A 284 -22.47 8.92 9.85
C ASP A 284 -22.93 10.23 10.51
N SER A 285 -22.79 10.29 11.83
CA SER A 285 -23.15 11.46 12.64
C SER A 285 -22.42 11.48 13.96
N GLU A 286 -22.35 12.65 14.59
CA GLU A 286 -21.74 12.79 15.91
C GLU A 286 -22.49 11.94 16.96
N GLU A 287 -23.82 11.85 16.88
CA GLU A 287 -24.59 10.95 17.74
C GLU A 287 -24.28 9.46 17.53
N LEU A 288 -24.08 9.03 16.27
CA LEU A 288 -23.70 7.64 15.96
C LEU A 288 -22.32 7.32 16.54
N LYS A 289 -21.38 8.25 16.38
CA LYS A 289 -20.03 8.14 16.92
C LYS A 289 -20.02 8.04 18.44
N ASN A 290 -20.76 8.91 19.13
CA ASN A 290 -20.90 8.86 20.59
C ASN A 290 -21.52 7.54 21.08
N LEU A 291 -22.51 7.00 20.36
CA LEU A 291 -23.07 5.68 20.67
C LEU A 291 -22.02 4.57 20.46
N GLY A 292 -21.24 4.65 19.38
CA GLY A 292 -20.14 3.73 19.10
C GLY A 292 -19.04 3.77 20.17
N GLU A 293 -18.70 4.96 20.63
CA GLU A 293 -17.74 5.18 21.71
C GLU A 293 -18.21 4.51 23.00
N LYS A 294 -19.47 4.76 23.41
CA LYS A 294 -20.05 4.08 24.58
C LYS A 294 -19.95 2.57 24.47
N ILE A 295 -20.28 2.03 23.30
CA ILE A 295 -20.18 0.59 23.03
C ILE A 295 -18.73 0.09 23.16
N PHE A 296 -17.76 0.85 22.67
CA PHE A 296 -16.34 0.50 22.68
C PHE A 296 -15.77 0.32 24.09
N TYR A 297 -16.22 1.13 25.05
CA TYR A 297 -15.75 1.09 26.44
C TYR A 297 -16.57 0.17 27.36
N ASP A 298 -17.75 -0.26 26.94
CA ASP A 298 -18.69 -1.02 27.78
C ASP A 298 -18.28 -2.50 27.94
N GLN A 299 -17.83 -2.85 29.15
CA GLN A 299 -17.38 -4.20 29.48
C GLN A 299 -18.52 -5.22 29.55
N SER A 300 -19.77 -4.74 29.71
CA SER A 300 -20.93 -5.62 29.87
C SER A 300 -21.17 -6.47 28.62
N PHE A 301 -20.57 -6.16 27.47
CA PHE A 301 -20.75 -6.99 26.27
C PHE A 301 -19.94 -8.28 26.26
N SER A 302 -18.85 -8.37 27.01
CA SER A 302 -18.11 -9.61 27.18
C SER A 302 -18.88 -10.63 28.04
N ALA A 303 -18.60 -11.92 27.87
CA ALA A 303 -19.32 -12.98 28.58
C ALA A 303 -19.12 -12.96 30.10
N ASN A 304 -17.92 -12.62 30.56
CA ASN A 304 -17.59 -12.46 31.98
C ASN A 304 -17.71 -11.01 32.48
N GLU A 305 -18.14 -10.09 31.61
CA GLU A 305 -18.30 -8.66 31.89
C GLU A 305 -17.02 -7.96 32.38
N ALA A 306 -15.85 -8.53 32.07
CA ALA A 306 -14.56 -8.06 32.56
C ALA A 306 -13.71 -7.35 31.49
N MET A 307 -14.14 -7.36 30.22
CA MET A 307 -13.39 -6.73 29.14
C MET A 307 -14.27 -5.97 28.14
N SER A 308 -13.70 -4.92 27.57
CA SER A 308 -14.24 -4.16 26.44
C SER A 308 -13.16 -3.99 25.38
N CYS A 309 -13.47 -3.33 24.26
CA CYS A 309 -12.46 -3.03 23.23
C CYS A 309 -11.32 -2.20 23.82
N ALA A 310 -11.66 -1.27 24.72
CA ALA A 310 -10.72 -0.41 25.42
C ALA A 310 -9.79 -1.14 26.40
N SER A 311 -10.09 -2.39 26.79
CA SER A 311 -9.18 -3.18 27.63
C SER A 311 -7.84 -3.47 26.94
N CYS A 312 -7.83 -3.57 25.61
CA CYS A 312 -6.63 -3.82 24.80
C CYS A 312 -6.23 -2.61 23.94
N HIS A 313 -7.14 -1.66 23.73
CA HIS A 313 -6.93 -0.50 22.87
C HIS A 313 -7.09 0.81 23.65
N LEU A 314 -6.03 1.20 24.37
CA LEU A 314 -6.05 2.36 25.28
C LEU A 314 -5.72 3.66 24.54
N PRO A 315 -6.56 4.72 24.62
CA PRO A 315 -6.36 5.98 23.89
C PRO A 315 -4.99 6.65 24.11
N GLU A 316 -4.49 6.63 25.35
CA GLU A 316 -3.21 7.21 25.75
C GLU A 316 -1.99 6.55 25.08
N ASN A 317 -2.16 5.30 24.63
CA ASN A 317 -1.12 4.48 24.00
C ASN A 317 -1.39 4.30 22.50
N ALA A 318 -1.96 5.33 21.86
CA ALA A 318 -2.41 5.27 20.47
C ALA A 318 -3.32 4.07 20.20
N TYR A 319 -4.23 3.74 21.10
CA TYR A 319 -5.13 2.58 21.02
C TYR A 319 -4.40 1.23 20.95
N THR A 320 -3.39 1.05 21.78
CA THR A 320 -2.72 -0.24 22.10
C THR A 320 -2.70 -0.48 23.61
N ASP A 321 -2.20 -1.63 24.08
CA ASP A 321 -2.07 -1.94 25.52
C ASP A 321 -0.62 -1.92 26.06
N LEU A 322 0.36 -1.69 25.19
CA LEU A 322 1.80 -1.75 25.47
C LEU A 322 2.26 -3.09 26.09
N LYS A 323 1.56 -4.19 25.78
CA LYS A 323 1.93 -5.55 26.19
C LYS A 323 2.53 -6.31 25.01
N GLN A 324 3.36 -7.30 25.33
CA GLN A 324 3.83 -8.26 24.32
C GLN A 324 2.65 -8.95 23.64
N LYS A 325 1.68 -9.44 24.44
CA LYS A 325 0.40 -9.97 24.01
C LYS A 325 -0.68 -9.56 25.01
N SER A 326 -1.87 -9.23 24.52
CA SER A 326 -2.96 -8.78 25.39
C SER A 326 -3.46 -9.89 26.32
N ALA A 327 -3.94 -9.51 27.49
CA ALA A 327 -4.57 -10.45 28.41
C ALA A 327 -5.85 -11.04 27.79
N SER A 328 -6.02 -12.35 27.95
CA SER A 328 -7.25 -13.03 27.59
C SER A 328 -8.34 -12.78 28.64
N ASN A 329 -9.60 -13.01 28.29
CA ASN A 329 -10.69 -13.14 29.27
C ASN A 329 -10.53 -14.38 30.20
N VAL A 330 -9.66 -15.33 29.83
CA VAL A 330 -9.30 -16.49 30.66
C VAL A 330 -8.09 -16.14 31.51
N GLU A 331 -8.26 -16.23 32.83
CA GLU A 331 -7.21 -15.94 33.80
C GLU A 331 -5.90 -16.70 33.50
N GLY A 332 -4.78 -15.99 33.53
CA GLY A 332 -3.45 -16.56 33.27
C GLY A 332 -3.12 -16.82 31.80
N LYS A 333 -4.00 -16.49 30.86
CA LYS A 333 -3.76 -16.62 29.42
C LYS A 333 -3.62 -15.26 28.73
N THR A 334 -2.98 -15.27 27.56
CA THR A 334 -2.93 -14.15 26.62
C THR A 334 -3.57 -14.56 25.31
N VAL A 335 -3.99 -13.57 24.51
CA VAL A 335 -4.28 -13.81 23.09
C VAL A 335 -3.00 -14.18 22.33
N LEU A 336 -3.13 -14.58 21.06
CA LEU A 336 -2.01 -15.07 20.26
C LEU A 336 -0.98 -13.99 19.90
N ARG A 337 -1.42 -12.75 19.67
CA ARG A 337 -0.61 -11.67 19.06
C ARG A 337 -0.67 -10.37 19.87
N ASN A 338 0.28 -9.48 19.63
CA ASN A 338 0.25 -8.09 20.10
C ASN A 338 -1.01 -7.36 19.58
N SER A 339 -1.54 -6.40 20.35
CA SER A 339 -2.67 -5.58 19.92
C SER A 339 -2.19 -4.45 18.99
N PRO A 340 -2.61 -4.41 17.71
CA PRO A 340 -2.22 -3.32 16.83
C PRO A 340 -2.95 -2.02 17.24
N SER A 341 -2.37 -0.88 16.88
CA SER A 341 -3.03 0.42 17.04
C SER A 341 -4.32 0.49 16.22
N LEU A 342 -5.36 1.14 16.77
CA LEU A 342 -6.57 1.49 16.01
C LEU A 342 -6.45 2.82 15.26
N TYR A 343 -5.37 3.59 15.47
CA TYR A 343 -5.16 4.82 14.72
C TYR A 343 -4.97 4.52 13.24
N ASN A 344 -5.71 5.23 12.39
CA ASN A 344 -5.73 5.08 10.93
C ASN A 344 -6.14 3.68 10.45
N ALA A 345 -6.62 2.79 11.34
CA ALA A 345 -7.00 1.42 10.99
C ALA A 345 -8.19 1.35 10.01
N VAL A 346 -8.97 2.43 9.92
CA VAL A 346 -10.08 2.55 8.97
C VAL A 346 -9.65 2.39 7.52
N PHE A 347 -8.44 2.82 7.15
CA PHE A 347 -7.98 2.78 5.75
C PHE A 347 -7.49 1.40 5.29
N ALA A 348 -7.79 0.33 6.04
CA ALA A 348 -7.41 -1.02 5.69
C ALA A 348 -8.52 -1.74 4.89
N LYS A 349 -8.11 -2.49 3.86
CA LYS A 349 -8.96 -3.45 3.13
C LYS A 349 -8.93 -4.86 3.71
N ARG A 350 -7.91 -5.14 4.53
CA ARG A 350 -7.79 -6.40 5.27
C ARG A 350 -7.35 -6.14 6.71
N PHE A 351 -7.96 -6.84 7.66
CA PHE A 351 -7.75 -6.65 9.10
C PHE A 351 -7.11 -7.89 9.73
N PHE A 352 -6.53 -7.71 10.93
CA PHE A 352 -5.61 -8.63 11.61
C PHE A 352 -4.25 -8.79 10.91
N TYR A 353 -3.25 -9.23 11.66
CA TYR A 353 -1.92 -9.54 11.13
C TYR A 353 -1.93 -10.66 10.09
N ASP A 354 -2.88 -11.61 10.12
CA ASP A 354 -3.03 -12.68 9.13
C ASP A 354 -4.03 -12.33 8.00
N MET A 355 -4.47 -11.07 7.95
CA MET A 355 -5.41 -10.57 6.95
C MET A 355 -6.75 -11.31 6.89
N ARG A 356 -7.16 -12.09 7.91
CA ARG A 356 -8.36 -12.95 7.79
C ARG A 356 -9.70 -12.22 7.63
N ALA A 357 -9.79 -10.94 8.03
CA ALA A 357 -11.03 -10.16 7.92
C ALA A 357 -10.97 -9.14 6.76
N PHE A 358 -12.07 -8.96 6.04
CA PHE A 358 -12.19 -8.13 4.82
C PHE A 358 -12.70 -6.71 5.07
N TYR A 359 -13.24 -6.44 6.26
CA TYR A 359 -13.76 -5.13 6.65
C TYR A 359 -13.83 -5.04 8.18
N LEU A 360 -13.94 -3.82 8.70
CA LEU A 360 -13.86 -3.53 10.13
C LEU A 360 -14.92 -4.27 10.95
N GLU A 361 -16.14 -4.39 10.43
CA GLU A 361 -17.26 -5.04 11.11
C GLU A 361 -17.04 -6.56 11.24
N GLN A 362 -16.39 -7.18 10.24
CA GLN A 362 -15.98 -8.58 10.33
C GLN A 362 -14.86 -8.76 11.36
N GLN A 363 -13.94 -7.80 11.46
CA GLN A 363 -12.91 -7.81 12.49
C GLN A 363 -13.54 -7.78 13.89
N ALA A 364 -14.48 -6.87 14.13
CA ALA A 364 -15.21 -6.79 15.40
C ALA A 364 -16.02 -8.07 15.69
N GLU A 365 -16.66 -8.65 14.67
CA GLU A 365 -17.34 -9.94 14.80
C GLU A 365 -16.40 -11.05 15.27
N HIS A 366 -15.20 -11.16 14.69
CA HIS A 366 -14.22 -12.16 15.10
C HIS A 366 -13.84 -12.02 16.58
N VAL A 367 -13.66 -10.79 17.08
CA VAL A 367 -13.34 -10.52 18.51
C VAL A 367 -14.51 -10.90 19.41
N ILE A 368 -15.75 -10.57 19.00
CA ILE A 368 -16.98 -10.88 19.75
C ILE A 368 -17.11 -12.39 20.01
N TYR A 369 -16.88 -13.21 18.98
CA TYR A 369 -17.03 -14.67 19.07
C TYR A 369 -15.79 -15.39 19.61
N ASN A 370 -14.63 -14.74 19.69
CA ASN A 370 -13.40 -15.40 20.13
C ASN A 370 -13.48 -15.77 21.62
N GLN A 371 -13.21 -17.04 21.92
CA GLN A 371 -13.27 -17.60 23.26
C GLN A 371 -12.25 -17.00 24.23
N ASP A 372 -11.09 -16.57 23.72
CA ASP A 372 -10.03 -15.92 24.51
C ASP A 372 -10.24 -14.40 24.65
N GLU A 373 -11.23 -13.84 23.94
CA GLU A 373 -11.60 -12.41 23.98
C GLU A 373 -13.04 -12.26 24.52
N PHE A 374 -14.01 -11.73 23.77
CA PHE A 374 -15.33 -11.43 24.35
C PHE A 374 -16.15 -12.68 24.69
N ASN A 375 -15.89 -13.81 24.03
CA ASN A 375 -16.54 -15.11 24.22
C ASN A 375 -18.09 -15.04 24.27
N THR A 376 -18.67 -14.22 23.41
CA THR A 376 -20.10 -13.92 23.39
C THR A 376 -20.65 -14.02 21.95
N ASP A 377 -21.88 -13.56 21.75
CA ASP A 377 -22.51 -13.50 20.44
C ASP A 377 -23.40 -12.25 20.32
N TYR A 378 -23.78 -11.90 19.08
CA TYR A 378 -24.64 -10.73 18.86
C TYR A 378 -26.02 -10.85 19.48
N GLN A 379 -26.56 -12.07 19.67
CA GLN A 379 -27.89 -12.22 20.29
C GLN A 379 -27.85 -11.78 21.74
N LYS A 380 -26.82 -12.21 22.50
CA LYS A 380 -26.59 -11.78 23.88
C LYS A 380 -26.33 -10.28 23.98
N ILE A 381 -25.48 -9.73 23.12
CA ILE A 381 -25.21 -8.28 23.09
C ILE A 381 -26.52 -7.49 22.86
N VAL A 382 -27.32 -7.89 21.87
CA VAL A 382 -28.60 -7.25 21.56
C VAL A 382 -29.59 -7.38 22.73
N GLN A 383 -29.60 -8.50 23.45
CA GLN A 383 -30.40 -8.66 24.67
C GLN A 383 -29.96 -7.69 25.76
N LYS A 384 -28.65 -7.54 26.02
CA LYS A 384 -28.11 -6.58 27.00
C LYS A 384 -28.46 -5.13 26.64
N LEU A 385 -28.28 -4.74 25.37
CA LEU A 385 -28.68 -3.43 24.84
C LEU A 385 -30.20 -3.19 24.99
N ASN A 386 -31.03 -4.20 24.72
CA ASN A 386 -32.48 -4.13 24.95
C ASN A 386 -32.87 -4.20 26.45
N GLY A 387 -31.98 -4.60 27.35
CA GLY A 387 -32.20 -4.49 28.79
C GLY A 387 -32.00 -3.06 29.31
N ASN A 388 -31.13 -2.30 28.66
CA ASN A 388 -30.72 -0.98 29.11
C ASN A 388 -31.60 0.15 28.53
N LYS A 389 -32.21 0.95 29.40
CA LYS A 389 -33.11 2.06 29.00
C LYS A 389 -32.37 3.17 28.24
N GLU A 390 -31.11 3.45 28.57
CA GLU A 390 -30.35 4.52 27.92
C GLU A 390 -29.96 4.12 26.49
N TYR A 391 -29.45 2.90 26.28
CA TYR A 391 -29.16 2.41 24.92
C TYR A 391 -30.41 2.42 24.03
N LYS A 392 -31.59 2.03 24.53
CA LYS A 392 -32.85 2.15 23.75
C LYS A 392 -33.13 3.57 23.29
N LYS A 393 -32.90 4.55 24.16
CA LYS A 393 -33.12 5.96 23.85
C LYS A 393 -32.11 6.45 22.81
N GLU A 394 -30.85 6.07 22.93
CA GLU A 394 -29.79 6.45 22.00
C GLU A 394 -29.96 5.82 20.61
N PHE A 395 -30.26 4.52 20.54
CA PHE A 395 -30.54 3.86 19.26
C PHE A 395 -31.76 4.47 18.55
N LYS A 396 -32.81 4.86 19.29
CA LYS A 396 -33.96 5.61 18.73
C LYS A 396 -33.60 7.01 18.24
N LYS A 397 -32.61 7.66 18.86
CA LYS A 397 -32.13 8.98 18.46
C LYS A 397 -31.34 8.89 17.15
N VAL A 398 -30.48 7.87 17.02
CA VAL A 398 -29.52 7.73 15.92
C VAL A 398 -30.13 7.07 14.69
N PHE A 399 -30.91 6.00 14.87
CA PHE A 399 -31.46 5.22 13.77
C PHE A 399 -32.94 5.53 13.54
N LYS A 400 -33.32 5.78 12.29
CA LYS A 400 -34.72 6.10 11.91
C LYS A 400 -35.73 5.02 12.33
N ASP A 401 -35.32 3.75 12.34
CA ASP A 401 -36.16 2.63 12.79
C ASP A 401 -36.01 2.31 14.28
N GLY A 402 -35.07 2.97 14.97
CA GLY A 402 -34.73 2.78 16.37
C GLY A 402 -34.35 1.34 16.74
N LYS A 403 -34.01 0.49 15.76
CA LYS A 403 -33.79 -0.93 16.01
C LYS A 403 -32.42 -1.17 16.63
N ILE A 404 -32.41 -1.99 17.69
CA ILE A 404 -31.19 -2.57 18.26
C ILE A 404 -30.98 -3.94 17.60
N ASN A 405 -29.99 -4.04 16.71
CA ASN A 405 -29.64 -5.26 15.99
C ASN A 405 -28.15 -5.28 15.64
N LYS A 406 -27.64 -6.42 15.12
CA LYS A 406 -26.23 -6.58 14.70
C LYS A 406 -25.76 -5.46 13.76
N GLN A 407 -26.59 -5.08 12.78
CA GLN A 407 -26.23 -4.09 11.77
C GLN A 407 -26.02 -2.70 12.40
N ASN A 408 -26.98 -2.21 13.18
CA ASN A 408 -26.91 -0.90 13.82
C ASN A 408 -25.85 -0.85 14.91
N PHE A 409 -25.62 -1.95 15.64
CA PHE A 409 -24.47 -2.08 16.54
C PHE A 409 -23.14 -1.91 15.79
N SER A 410 -22.97 -2.65 14.68
CA SER A 410 -21.73 -2.62 13.89
C SER A 410 -21.50 -1.25 13.25
N LYS A 411 -22.57 -0.58 12.79
CA LYS A 411 -22.51 0.80 12.28
C LYS A 411 -22.06 1.79 13.36
N ALA A 412 -22.59 1.69 14.58
CA ALA A 412 -22.19 2.56 15.68
C ALA A 412 -20.70 2.37 16.02
N LEU A 413 -20.28 1.13 16.26
CA LEU A 413 -18.88 0.82 16.57
C LEU A 413 -17.94 1.27 15.43
N SER A 414 -18.32 1.04 14.18
CA SER A 414 -17.52 1.44 13.02
C SER A 414 -17.42 2.95 12.87
N SER A 415 -18.47 3.71 13.17
CA SER A 415 -18.42 5.18 13.15
C SER A 415 -17.40 5.71 14.15
N PHE A 416 -17.36 5.14 15.36
CA PHE A 416 -16.35 5.51 16.35
C PHE A 416 -14.93 5.18 15.89
N VAL A 417 -14.66 3.92 15.54
CA VAL A 417 -13.32 3.47 15.13
C VAL A 417 -12.87 4.17 13.85
N ALA A 418 -13.78 4.40 12.89
CA ALA A 418 -13.51 5.15 11.66
C ALA A 418 -13.17 6.62 11.90
N SER A 419 -13.49 7.17 13.08
CA SER A 419 -13.10 8.53 13.46
C SER A 419 -11.68 8.64 14.03
N LEU A 420 -11.04 7.49 14.33
CA LEU A 420 -9.72 7.41 14.94
C LEU A 420 -8.60 7.50 13.89
N TYR A 421 -8.55 8.59 13.13
CA TYR A 421 -7.46 8.84 12.19
C TYR A 421 -7.00 10.29 12.22
N SER A 422 -5.72 10.51 11.88
CA SER A 422 -5.14 11.85 11.85
C SER A 422 -3.95 11.95 10.89
N PHE A 423 -3.85 13.11 10.24
CA PHE A 423 -2.77 13.50 9.34
C PHE A 423 -2.21 14.86 9.76
N GLU A 424 -2.05 15.07 11.06
CA GLU A 424 -1.52 16.31 11.65
C GLU A 424 -0.20 16.06 12.39
N SER A 425 0.50 14.98 12.05
CA SER A 425 1.84 14.73 12.56
C SER A 425 2.81 15.81 12.12
N ASP A 426 3.95 15.92 12.79
CA ASP A 426 4.97 16.90 12.44
C ASP A 426 5.48 16.69 11.01
N PHE A 427 5.54 15.44 10.55
CA PHE A 427 5.86 15.12 9.17
C PHE A 427 4.80 15.59 8.17
N ASP A 428 3.51 15.33 8.45
CA ASP A 428 2.42 15.75 7.55
C ASP A 428 2.41 17.27 7.39
N ARG A 429 2.53 18.00 8.50
CA ARG A 429 2.63 19.47 8.51
C ARG A 429 3.88 19.95 7.79
N PHE A 430 5.00 19.23 7.92
CA PHE A 430 6.21 19.55 7.17
C PHE A 430 6.03 19.39 5.67
N MET A 431 5.43 18.30 5.21
CA MET A 431 5.18 18.07 3.78
C MET A 431 4.24 19.13 3.19
N ARG A 432 3.35 19.71 4.00
CA ARG A 432 2.49 20.85 3.64
C ARG A 432 3.10 22.24 3.84
N ASN A 433 4.38 22.32 4.23
CA ASN A 433 5.10 23.57 4.54
C ASN A 433 4.50 24.39 5.70
N GLU A 434 3.85 23.72 6.65
CA GLU A 434 3.20 24.31 7.83
C GLU A 434 4.07 24.25 9.09
N LYS A 435 5.17 23.50 9.06
CA LYS A 435 6.12 23.29 10.16
C LYS A 435 7.46 22.79 9.63
N GLU A 436 8.57 23.13 10.26
CA GLU A 436 9.88 22.50 9.98
C GLU A 436 10.13 21.30 10.91
N ILE A 437 10.87 20.32 10.40
CA ILE A 437 11.42 19.19 11.16
C ILE A 437 12.95 19.24 11.14
N SER A 438 13.60 18.45 12.00
CA SER A 438 15.07 18.41 12.07
C SER A 438 15.69 17.88 10.77
N GLU A 439 16.92 18.30 10.49
CA GLU A 439 17.70 17.78 9.35
C GLU A 439 17.90 16.26 9.44
N ASP A 440 18.03 15.71 10.64
CA ASP A 440 18.11 14.26 10.83
C ASP A 440 16.81 13.55 10.46
N ALA A 441 15.64 14.15 10.72
CA ALA A 441 14.36 13.59 10.27
C ALA A 441 14.20 13.67 8.75
N LYS A 442 14.68 14.75 8.11
CA LYS A 442 14.70 14.87 6.64
C LYS A 442 15.58 13.80 5.99
N LYS A 443 16.79 13.61 6.51
CA LYS A 443 17.69 12.51 6.09
C LYS A 443 17.08 11.15 6.35
N GLY A 444 16.45 10.97 7.52
CA GLY A 444 15.72 9.75 7.88
C GLY A 444 14.61 9.40 6.89
N TYR A 445 13.86 10.38 6.41
CA TYR A 445 12.84 10.15 5.39
C TYR A 445 13.42 9.72 4.04
N ASN A 446 14.50 10.37 3.59
CA ASN A 446 15.19 9.98 2.35
C ASN A 446 15.81 8.58 2.45
N LEU A 447 16.34 8.20 3.62
CA LEU A 447 16.77 6.81 3.88
C LEU A 447 15.59 5.84 3.83
N PHE A 448 14.49 6.15 4.51
CA PHE A 448 13.29 5.32 4.56
C PHE A 448 12.71 5.05 3.16
N MET A 449 12.70 6.06 2.30
CA MET A 449 12.21 5.96 0.92
C MET A 449 13.26 5.49 -0.10
N GLY A 450 14.52 5.31 0.32
CA GLY A 450 15.65 4.97 -0.55
C GLY A 450 16.42 3.79 0.02
N LYS A 451 17.69 4.02 0.39
CA LYS A 451 18.64 2.99 0.84
C LYS A 451 18.10 1.98 1.87
N ALA A 452 17.24 2.39 2.80
CA ALA A 452 16.69 1.48 3.81
C ALA A 452 15.54 0.61 3.30
N ASN A 453 15.06 0.84 2.07
CA ASN A 453 13.98 0.13 1.37
C ASN A 453 12.64 0.04 2.12
N CYS A 454 12.44 0.76 3.22
CA CYS A 454 11.22 0.66 4.02
C CYS A 454 9.96 1.05 3.23
N ALA A 455 10.06 2.01 2.30
CA ALA A 455 8.93 2.49 1.51
C ALA A 455 8.50 1.58 0.36
N THR A 456 9.19 0.45 0.12
CA THR A 456 8.71 -0.58 -0.82
C THR A 456 7.58 -1.43 -0.23
N CYS A 457 7.37 -1.38 1.09
CA CYS A 457 6.24 -2.01 1.78
C CYS A 457 5.42 -1.00 2.61
N HIS A 458 6.02 0.08 3.11
CA HIS A 458 5.35 1.12 3.91
C HIS A 458 5.08 2.39 3.09
N PHE A 459 4.14 2.30 2.15
CA PHE A 459 3.93 3.31 1.11
C PHE A 459 3.41 4.66 1.62
N ALA A 460 3.98 5.74 1.12
CA ALA A 460 3.46 7.09 1.33
C ALA A 460 2.08 7.29 0.63
N PRO A 461 1.20 8.16 1.16
CA PRO A 461 1.35 8.96 2.38
C PRO A 461 0.87 8.22 3.64
N HIS A 462 0.35 7.00 3.55
CA HIS A 462 -0.20 6.29 4.71
C HIS A 462 0.86 5.59 5.59
N PHE A 463 2.03 5.31 5.00
CA PHE A 463 3.15 4.57 5.59
C PHE A 463 2.78 3.17 6.08
N SER A 464 2.01 2.43 5.28
CA SER A 464 1.63 1.03 5.50
C SER A 464 1.66 0.25 4.19
N GLY A 465 1.43 -1.07 4.24
CA GLY A 465 1.17 -1.86 3.03
C GLY A 465 -0.25 -1.65 2.52
N LEU A 466 -0.68 -0.41 2.29
CA LEU A 466 -1.91 -0.08 1.57
C LEU A 466 -1.48 0.35 0.17
N VAL A 467 -1.69 -0.50 -0.82
CA VAL A 467 -0.93 -0.46 -2.07
C VAL A 467 -1.36 0.71 -2.97
N PRO A 468 -0.44 1.62 -3.33
CA PRO A 468 -0.70 2.67 -4.31
C PRO A 468 -0.85 2.12 -5.75
N PRO A 469 -1.38 2.92 -6.69
CA PRO A 469 -1.95 4.24 -6.49
C PRO A 469 -3.45 4.23 -6.17
N PHE A 470 -4.09 3.05 -6.12
CA PHE A 470 -5.53 2.92 -5.91
C PHE A 470 -5.93 2.65 -4.45
N PHE A 471 -4.99 2.19 -3.61
CA PHE A 471 -5.22 1.99 -2.18
C PHE A 471 -6.42 1.07 -1.89
N ASN A 472 -6.61 0.05 -2.73
CA ASN A 472 -7.77 -0.85 -2.68
C ASN A 472 -7.41 -2.27 -2.25
N GLU A 473 -6.18 -2.47 -1.80
CA GLU A 473 -5.65 -3.73 -1.30
C GLU A 473 -4.58 -3.49 -0.22
N ASN A 474 -4.41 -4.48 0.65
CA ASN A 474 -3.30 -4.50 1.59
C ASN A 474 -2.33 -5.62 1.24
N GLU A 475 -1.05 -5.36 1.46
CA GLU A 475 0.03 -6.33 1.34
C GLU A 475 0.38 -7.00 2.68
N SER A 476 1.07 -8.13 2.56
CA SER A 476 1.63 -8.90 3.66
C SER A 476 2.98 -9.46 3.27
N GLU A 477 3.94 -9.36 4.18
CA GLU A 477 5.31 -9.78 3.96
C GLU A 477 5.65 -11.04 4.74
N VAL A 478 6.59 -11.80 4.20
CA VAL A 478 7.27 -12.89 4.89
C VAL A 478 8.66 -12.36 5.22
N LEU A 479 8.87 -12.01 6.49
CA LEU A 479 10.13 -11.38 6.93
C LEU A 479 11.05 -12.35 7.68
N GLY A 480 10.52 -13.47 8.16
CA GLY A 480 11.25 -14.37 9.06
C GLY A 480 11.43 -13.80 10.48
N VAL A 481 10.41 -13.13 11.01
CA VAL A 481 10.44 -12.52 12.36
C VAL A 481 10.82 -13.55 13.42
N THR A 482 11.73 -13.16 14.32
CA THR A 482 12.28 -14.03 15.36
C THR A 482 11.46 -13.99 16.65
N LYS A 483 11.62 -15.02 17.51
CA LYS A 483 10.96 -15.10 18.84
C LYS A 483 11.40 -13.99 19.80
N LYS A 484 12.60 -13.44 19.59
CA LYS A 484 13.29 -12.45 20.44
C LYS A 484 14.14 -11.52 19.57
N PRO A 485 14.53 -10.32 20.04
CA PRO A 485 15.48 -9.47 19.34
C PRO A 485 16.76 -10.21 18.97
N ILE A 486 17.36 -9.87 17.82
CA ILE A 486 18.51 -10.59 17.27
C ILE A 486 19.78 -10.48 18.13
N SER A 487 19.82 -9.51 19.04
CA SER A 487 20.86 -9.39 20.08
C SER A 487 20.81 -10.51 21.13
N ASN A 488 19.69 -11.25 21.20
CA ASN A 488 19.47 -12.33 22.17
C ASN A 488 19.57 -13.70 21.50
N LEU A 489 20.72 -14.35 21.62
CA LEU A 489 20.97 -15.69 21.07
C LEU A 489 20.34 -16.81 21.93
N PRO A 490 19.97 -17.96 21.33
CA PRO A 490 20.04 -18.28 19.89
C PRO A 490 18.94 -17.59 19.07
N ILE A 491 19.22 -17.34 17.78
CA ILE A 491 18.23 -16.83 16.84
C ILE A 491 17.28 -17.96 16.46
N GLU A 492 15.98 -17.74 16.66
CA GLU A 492 14.93 -18.70 16.37
C GLU A 492 13.75 -18.01 15.69
N LEU A 493 13.23 -18.63 14.63
CA LEU A 493 12.01 -18.19 13.94
C LEU A 493 10.82 -18.23 14.90
N ASP A 494 9.95 -17.22 14.82
CA ASP A 494 8.67 -17.22 15.52
C ASP A 494 7.79 -18.41 15.08
N GLY A 495 7.02 -18.98 16.02
CA GLY A 495 6.21 -20.17 15.75
C GLY A 495 4.86 -19.89 15.10
N ASP A 496 4.43 -18.62 15.02
CA ASP A 496 3.18 -18.25 14.36
C ASP A 496 3.36 -18.25 12.84
N ARG A 497 2.62 -19.12 12.16
CA ARG A 497 2.70 -19.26 10.70
C ARG A 497 1.91 -18.18 9.94
N GLY A 498 1.27 -17.24 10.62
CA GLY A 498 0.67 -16.07 10.00
C GLY A 498 -0.54 -16.39 9.12
N ARG A 499 -0.55 -15.80 7.92
CA ARG A 499 -1.67 -15.84 6.96
C ARG A 499 -2.04 -17.24 6.48
N ILE A 500 -1.12 -18.21 6.45
CA ILE A 500 -1.44 -19.61 6.08
C ILE A 500 -2.46 -20.27 7.01
N ASN A 501 -2.52 -19.84 8.28
CA ASN A 501 -3.48 -20.35 9.27
C ASN A 501 -4.84 -19.62 9.21
N SER A 502 -5.00 -18.68 8.28
CA SER A 502 -6.27 -17.98 8.05
C SER A 502 -7.34 -18.95 7.56
N ASN A 503 -8.59 -18.70 7.95
CA ASN A 503 -9.74 -19.49 7.49
C ASN A 503 -10.17 -19.17 6.05
N VAL A 504 -9.47 -18.27 5.37
CA VAL A 504 -9.75 -17.85 3.99
C VAL A 504 -9.20 -18.89 3.01
N LYS A 505 -9.97 -19.95 2.76
CA LYS A 505 -9.56 -21.13 1.95
C LYS A 505 -8.98 -20.80 0.58
N LYS A 506 -9.49 -19.76 -0.09
CA LYS A 506 -9.02 -19.30 -1.41
C LYS A 506 -7.61 -18.67 -1.38
N GLU A 507 -7.00 -18.54 -0.20
CA GLU A 507 -5.66 -18.00 0.01
C GLU A 507 -4.74 -19.04 0.67
N ASN A 508 -5.10 -20.33 0.66
CA ASN A 508 -4.25 -21.38 1.20
C ASN A 508 -3.12 -21.73 0.21
N SER A 509 -2.00 -21.03 0.29
CA SER A 509 -0.79 -21.28 -0.51
C SER A 509 0.48 -21.14 0.34
N TRP A 510 1.49 -21.97 0.04
CA TRP A 510 2.78 -21.99 0.74
C TRP A 510 3.47 -20.62 0.78
N ILE A 511 3.22 -19.75 -0.20
CA ILE A 511 3.78 -18.39 -0.26
C ILE A 511 3.36 -17.51 0.93
N TYR A 512 2.28 -17.88 1.63
CA TYR A 512 1.78 -17.16 2.81
C TYR A 512 2.17 -17.81 4.14
N GLU A 513 3.03 -18.82 4.12
CA GLU A 513 3.66 -19.34 5.33
C GLU A 513 4.54 -18.26 5.97
N ASN A 514 4.31 -17.97 7.26
CA ASN A 514 4.94 -16.90 8.03
C ASN A 514 4.69 -15.48 7.47
N SER A 515 3.63 -15.31 6.69
CA SER A 515 3.26 -14.01 6.11
C SER A 515 2.37 -13.21 7.05
N PHE A 516 2.67 -11.92 7.22
CA PHE A 516 1.93 -10.99 8.06
C PHE A 516 1.68 -9.65 7.36
N LYS A 517 0.51 -9.07 7.62
CA LYS A 517 0.12 -7.76 7.11
C LYS A 517 1.16 -6.69 7.46
N THR A 518 1.53 -5.88 6.48
CA THR A 518 2.40 -4.72 6.65
C THR A 518 1.64 -3.59 7.35
N MET A 519 1.92 -3.40 8.64
CA MET A 519 1.23 -2.42 9.48
C MET A 519 1.69 -0.98 9.18
N THR A 520 0.89 0.02 9.56
CA THR A 520 1.35 1.42 9.47
C THR A 520 2.47 1.70 10.48
N VAL A 521 3.46 2.51 10.08
CA VAL A 521 4.47 3.05 11.01
C VAL A 521 4.08 4.42 11.57
N ARG A 522 2.87 4.92 11.29
CA ARG A 522 2.32 6.09 12.00
C ARG A 522 2.11 5.75 13.47
N ASN A 523 2.42 6.70 14.36
CA ASN A 523 2.41 6.52 15.81
C ASN A 523 3.35 5.44 16.37
N ILE A 524 4.30 4.91 15.58
CA ILE A 524 5.17 3.80 16.01
C ILE A 524 6.00 4.11 17.27
N ALA A 525 6.30 5.38 17.53
CA ALA A 525 6.97 5.82 18.74
C ALA A 525 6.17 5.53 20.04
N LEU A 526 4.87 5.28 19.93
CA LEU A 526 3.94 5.09 21.04
C LEU A 526 3.38 3.67 21.15
N THR A 527 3.77 2.73 20.29
CA THR A 527 3.08 1.43 20.14
C THR A 527 3.99 0.22 20.34
N LYS A 528 5.07 0.37 21.10
CA LYS A 528 5.89 -0.77 21.52
C LYS A 528 5.08 -1.72 22.42
N PRO A 529 5.44 -3.01 22.54
CA PRO A 529 6.44 -3.74 21.75
C PRO A 529 6.03 -3.98 20.29
N TYR A 530 6.99 -4.27 19.42
CA TYR A 530 6.85 -4.36 17.97
C TYR A 530 6.72 -5.79 17.42
N PHE A 531 6.32 -5.89 16.15
CA PHE A 531 5.92 -7.10 15.43
C PHE A 531 4.66 -7.79 15.97
N HIS A 532 4.14 -8.79 15.24
CA HIS A 532 2.92 -9.52 15.61
C HIS A 532 3.05 -10.26 16.94
N ASN A 533 4.28 -10.64 17.34
CA ASN A 533 4.55 -11.37 18.57
C ASN A 533 4.96 -10.46 19.76
N GLY A 534 5.10 -9.14 19.53
CA GLY A 534 5.47 -8.16 20.55
C GLY A 534 6.83 -8.39 21.19
N ALA A 535 7.77 -9.05 20.49
CA ALA A 535 9.05 -9.47 21.09
C ALA A 535 10.10 -8.36 21.17
N PHE A 536 9.94 -7.26 20.40
CA PHE A 536 10.94 -6.21 20.24
C PHE A 536 10.49 -4.94 20.96
N ASN A 537 11.32 -4.40 21.86
CA ASN A 537 10.95 -3.29 22.74
C ASN A 537 11.43 -1.93 22.25
N THR A 538 12.40 -1.86 21.33
CA THR A 538 12.92 -0.61 20.78
C THR A 538 12.94 -0.60 19.25
N LEU A 539 12.96 0.60 18.67
CA LEU A 539 13.04 0.77 17.22
C LEU A 539 14.40 0.37 16.68
N GLU A 540 15.46 0.52 17.48
CA GLU A 540 16.80 0.04 17.15
C GLU A 540 16.78 -1.48 16.93
N GLU A 541 16.15 -2.26 17.82
CA GLU A 541 16.06 -3.72 17.65
C GLU A 541 15.30 -4.10 16.36
N VAL A 542 14.28 -3.33 15.99
CA VAL A 542 13.51 -3.54 14.74
C VAL A 542 14.36 -3.20 13.52
N ILE A 543 15.04 -2.05 13.53
CA ILE A 543 15.89 -1.61 12.43
C ILE A 543 17.09 -2.55 12.26
N ASP A 544 17.67 -3.05 13.35
CA ASP A 544 18.75 -4.03 13.31
C ASP A 544 18.31 -5.33 12.64
N PHE A 545 17.08 -5.81 12.91
CA PHE A 545 16.52 -6.98 12.22
C PHE A 545 16.41 -6.77 10.70
N TYR A 546 15.89 -5.62 10.25
CA TYR A 546 15.80 -5.31 8.82
C TYR A 546 17.19 -5.10 8.19
N ASN A 547 18.11 -4.45 8.91
CA ASN A 547 19.46 -4.18 8.43
C ASN A 547 20.28 -5.45 8.17
N GLU A 548 19.94 -6.55 8.85
CA GLU A 548 20.56 -7.86 8.68
C GLU A 548 19.87 -8.74 7.62
N GLY A 549 18.89 -8.22 6.87
CA GLY A 549 18.24 -8.96 5.77
C GLY A 549 17.15 -9.93 6.19
N GLY A 550 16.53 -9.71 7.37
CA GLY A 550 15.44 -10.55 7.87
C GLY A 550 15.87 -11.98 8.20
N GLY A 551 14.92 -12.92 8.18
CA GLY A 551 15.18 -14.31 8.54
C GLY A 551 16.25 -14.98 7.68
N GLU A 552 16.20 -14.82 6.36
CA GLU A 552 17.20 -15.39 5.42
C GLU A 552 18.59 -14.80 5.63
N GLY A 553 18.70 -13.47 5.76
CA GLY A 553 19.97 -12.81 6.04
C GLY A 553 20.58 -13.21 7.40
N LEU A 554 19.75 -13.63 8.35
CA LEU A 554 20.17 -14.23 9.63
C LEU A 554 20.45 -15.73 9.56
N GLY A 555 20.34 -16.37 8.40
CA GLY A 555 20.59 -17.79 8.18
C GLY A 555 19.46 -18.73 8.63
N LEU A 556 18.24 -18.21 8.82
CA LEU A 556 17.07 -19.04 9.11
C LEU A 556 16.57 -19.73 7.83
N PRO A 557 16.08 -20.98 7.92
CA PRO A 557 15.61 -21.73 6.77
C PRO A 557 14.22 -21.23 6.32
N MET A 558 14.21 -20.17 5.52
CA MET A 558 13.02 -19.64 4.86
C MET A 558 12.94 -20.15 3.42
N LYS A 559 11.74 -20.13 2.84
CA LYS A 559 11.49 -20.59 1.46
C LYS A 559 10.90 -19.51 0.55
N ASN A 560 10.43 -18.43 1.13
CA ASN A 560 9.51 -17.48 0.54
C ASN A 560 9.64 -16.11 1.18
N GLN A 561 10.83 -15.74 1.67
CA GLN A 561 11.03 -14.40 2.22
C GLN A 561 10.77 -13.36 1.12
N THR A 562 10.04 -12.30 1.47
CA THR A 562 9.71 -11.21 0.54
C THR A 562 10.63 -10.00 0.71
N LEU A 563 11.37 -9.93 1.83
CA LEU A 563 12.45 -8.99 2.05
C LEU A 563 13.76 -9.52 1.42
N PRO A 564 14.56 -8.68 0.74
CA PRO A 564 15.90 -9.07 0.31
C PRO A 564 16.77 -9.56 1.47
N ALA A 565 17.54 -10.63 1.25
CA ALA A 565 18.40 -11.23 2.26
C ALA A 565 19.70 -10.43 2.51
N ASP A 566 20.04 -9.51 1.60
CA ASP A 566 21.21 -8.68 1.71
C ASP A 566 21.12 -7.66 2.84
N LYS A 567 22.27 -7.39 3.46
CA LYS A 567 22.36 -6.35 4.48
C LYS A 567 22.20 -4.97 3.86
N LEU A 568 21.41 -4.12 4.52
CA LEU A 568 21.24 -2.72 4.12
C LEU A 568 22.49 -1.86 4.41
N ASN A 569 23.42 -2.37 5.23
CA ASN A 569 24.66 -1.69 5.63
C ASN A 569 24.41 -0.26 6.18
N LEU A 570 23.37 -0.11 7.00
CA LEU A 570 23.04 1.14 7.68
C LEU A 570 24.04 1.39 8.82
N THR A 571 24.63 2.58 8.81
CA THR A 571 25.45 3.10 9.89
C THR A 571 24.60 3.47 11.11
N GLU A 572 25.22 3.54 12.28
CA GLU A 572 24.55 3.99 13.51
C GLU A 572 23.93 5.39 13.41
N ILE A 573 24.48 6.25 12.54
CA ILE A 573 23.93 7.58 12.28
C ILE A 573 22.65 7.45 11.44
N GLU A 574 22.67 6.64 10.39
CA GLU A 574 21.50 6.40 9.52
C GLU A 574 20.35 5.76 10.30
N LYS A 575 20.63 4.79 11.18
CA LYS A 575 19.61 4.19 12.07
C LYS A 575 18.95 5.24 12.97
N LYS A 576 19.74 6.14 13.57
CA LYS A 576 19.20 7.25 14.39
C LYS A 576 18.39 8.24 13.57
N GLN A 577 18.79 8.51 12.33
CA GLN A 577 18.04 9.37 11.40
C GLN A 577 16.70 8.74 11.03
N LEU A 578 16.66 7.44 10.73
CA LEU A 578 15.40 6.70 10.52
C LEU A 578 14.48 6.82 11.73
N ILE A 579 14.99 6.61 12.95
CA ILE A 579 14.20 6.77 14.18
C ILE A 579 13.70 8.20 14.35
N SER A 580 14.55 9.20 14.05
CA SER A 580 14.16 10.62 14.07
C SER A 580 12.97 10.88 13.14
N PHE A 581 13.01 10.35 11.91
CA PHE A 581 11.88 10.41 10.98
C PHE A 581 10.62 9.70 11.53
N LEU A 582 10.74 8.44 11.97
CA LEU A 582 9.61 7.67 12.49
C LEU A 582 8.90 8.38 13.66
N ASN A 583 9.66 9.05 14.52
CA ASN A 583 9.11 9.85 15.61
C ASN A 583 8.25 11.03 15.11
N THR A 584 8.59 11.64 13.96
CA THR A 584 7.79 12.73 13.36
C THR A 584 6.42 12.28 12.86
N LEU A 585 6.16 10.98 12.73
CA LEU A 585 4.87 10.40 12.34
C LEU A 585 3.89 10.24 13.51
N THR A 586 4.22 10.80 14.68
CA THR A 586 3.40 10.70 15.90
C THR A 586 2.33 11.78 15.95
N ASP A 587 1.07 11.36 15.99
CA ASP A 587 -0.10 12.21 16.23
C ASP A 587 -1.26 11.42 16.85
N ILE A 588 -1.55 11.74 18.12
CA ILE A 588 -2.70 11.24 18.88
C ILE A 588 -3.67 12.36 19.28
N SER A 589 -3.69 13.46 18.54
CA SER A 589 -4.51 14.64 18.85
C SER A 589 -6.02 14.34 18.91
N LYS A 590 -6.50 13.35 18.14
CA LYS A 590 -7.89 12.90 18.16
C LYS A 590 -8.28 12.16 19.45
N ALA A 591 -7.41 11.31 20.00
CA ALA A 591 -7.64 10.57 21.24
C ALA A 591 -7.72 11.54 22.43
N LYS A 592 -6.83 12.54 22.46
CA LYS A 592 -6.85 13.58 23.50
C LYS A 592 -8.12 14.44 23.51
N LYS A 593 -8.86 14.51 22.39
CA LYS A 593 -10.14 15.23 22.31
C LYS A 593 -11.33 14.40 22.81
N LEU A 594 -11.21 13.07 22.83
CA LEU A 594 -12.25 12.13 23.25
C LEU A 594 -12.21 11.80 24.76
N VAL A 595 -11.08 12.07 25.44
CA VAL A 595 -10.91 11.86 26.89
C VAL A 595 -11.37 13.09 27.73
N LYS A 596 -12.18 13.98 27.16
CA LYS A 596 -12.79 15.13 27.86
C LYS A 596 -14.30 14.98 27.87
#